data_AF-A0A1G0XYZ1-F1
#
_entry.id   AF-A0A1G0XYZ1-F1
#
_cell.length_a   1.000
_cell.length_b   1.000
_cell.length_c   1.000
_cell.angle_alpha   90.00
_cell.angle_beta   90.00
_cell.angle_gamma   90.00
#
_symmetry.space_group_name_H-M   'P 1'
#
loop_
_entity.id
_entity.type
_entity.pdbx_description
1 polymer ?
#
loop_
_entity_poly.entity_id
_entity_poly.type
_entity_poly.pdbx_seq_one_letter_code
_entity_poly.pdbx_strand_id
1 'polypeptide(L)'
;MKYFLLLLAVLFSSISFPLMSQDATEKDDAVRALWMKGFDTFEKAETTEKADDRKIALPLYQDSLICFQKVKAQYPKWNSDLVDYRIKICDMKIKELQANPAPTSASKVPAATPMEKKQSNVKPGFSEEQLRNLQDKLEKAVSENEVLRKKLKEMSDNQMPGELAKQLQSDNEKMKKEITALAADMEKESLERAKILQEKKEISGKLEKVESVLAGTKNENSKISAEIDGMKKKVVEVDASATTYQKDISDLSADNKSLKNVVNSLADSLDKVRKEKVDSERQLASLRNDLGAKAKDLESRTKELESISNDLSAKNEIARKYEELVKGNADIGIMLDELANLYTYQAVNNEELTVEIGKRDEQMKKKDEEMIIVARNAATKEKKAYESVIGGISLPPGAKSVPEFLDVYADGKEWQSVRETVAEAEKFSADEQSDEAARKWRDAALLLGILAEKLPVIMEISSELKGAELKMAEIKINGKLMKQKTPAIFTFEAGTKYKIEVQYAGGDGVKYISESETFIPESNKHGKRIFLLNQMH
;
A
#
# COMPACT_ATOMS: atom_id res chain seq x y z
N MET A 1 34.49 1.80 10.46
CA MET A 1 35.45 2.55 11.32
C MET A 1 35.11 4.04 11.40
N LYS A 2 35.68 4.96 10.59
CA LYS A 2 35.58 6.43 10.84
C LYS A 2 34.17 6.96 11.10
N TYR A 3 33.18 6.61 10.27
CA TYR A 3 31.78 7.05 10.44
C TYR A 3 31.07 6.45 11.67
N PHE A 4 31.55 5.32 12.22
CA PHE A 4 30.96 4.67 13.39
C PHE A 4 31.24 5.46 14.67
N LEU A 5 32.47 5.96 14.85
CA LEU A 5 32.84 6.84 15.96
C LEU A 5 32.07 8.17 15.93
N LEU A 6 31.85 8.74 14.75
CA LEU A 6 31.11 9.98 14.57
C LEU A 6 29.62 9.81 14.93
N LEU A 7 29.02 8.68 14.56
CA LEU A 7 27.64 8.34 14.94
C LEU A 7 27.50 8.02 16.44
N LEU A 8 28.52 7.42 17.06
CA LEU A 8 28.57 7.19 18.51
C LEU A 8 28.60 8.52 19.31
N ALA A 9 29.37 9.51 18.83
CA ALA A 9 29.48 10.82 19.48
C ALA A 9 28.15 11.61 19.49
N VAL A 10 27.38 11.55 18.39
CA VAL A 10 26.06 12.19 18.30
C VAL A 10 25.05 11.53 19.26
N LEU A 11 25.09 10.19 19.39
CA LEU A 11 24.24 9.47 20.35
C LEU A 11 24.58 9.82 21.81
N PHE A 12 25.86 9.92 22.17
CA PHE A 12 26.28 10.23 23.54
C PHE A 12 25.92 11.67 23.97
N SER A 13 26.00 12.61 23.02
CA SER A 13 25.53 14.00 23.21
C SER A 13 24.02 14.10 23.48
N SER A 14 23.24 13.11 23.02
CA SER A 14 21.78 13.12 23.06
C SER A 14 21.16 12.55 24.35
N ILE A 15 21.96 11.91 25.22
CA ILE A 15 21.48 11.15 26.39
C ILE A 15 21.88 11.82 27.72
N SER A 16 22.83 12.76 27.70
CA SER A 16 23.46 13.30 28.92
C SER A 16 22.66 14.40 29.65
N PHE A 17 21.50 14.84 29.14
CA PHE A 17 20.65 15.85 29.77
C PHE A 17 19.16 15.51 29.68
N PRO A 18 18.62 14.81 30.69
CA PRO A 18 17.37 15.30 31.28
C PRO A 18 17.33 15.30 32.82
N LEU A 19 18.33 14.71 33.50
CA LEU A 19 18.23 14.33 34.91
C LEU A 19 18.40 15.48 35.94
N MET A 20 18.71 16.71 35.50
CA MET A 20 18.83 17.88 36.40
C MET A 20 17.66 18.87 36.32
N SER A 21 16.62 18.58 35.52
CA SER A 21 15.50 19.54 35.35
C SER A 21 14.36 19.37 36.35
N GLN A 22 14.11 18.17 36.87
CA GLN A 22 12.96 17.90 37.77
C GLN A 22 13.22 18.35 39.21
N ASP A 23 14.47 18.24 39.66
CA ASP A 23 14.90 18.55 41.03
C ASP A 23 14.89 20.08 41.32
N ALA A 24 14.74 20.91 40.29
CA ALA A 24 14.51 22.35 40.39
C ALA A 24 13.01 22.69 40.55
N THR A 25 12.15 22.15 39.67
CA THR A 25 10.71 22.46 39.67
C THR A 25 10.02 22.08 40.98
N GLU A 26 10.33 20.91 41.56
CA GLU A 26 9.73 20.48 42.82
C GLU A 26 10.11 21.38 44.00
N LYS A 27 11.33 21.94 44.00
CA LYS A 27 11.78 22.88 45.04
C LYS A 27 11.13 24.26 44.89
N ASP A 28 10.99 24.76 43.65
CA ASP A 28 10.33 26.03 43.35
C ASP A 28 8.81 25.99 43.63
N ASP A 29 8.13 24.87 43.35
CA ASP A 29 6.72 24.69 43.72
C ASP A 29 6.53 24.59 45.24
N ALA A 30 7.41 23.88 45.96
CA ALA A 30 7.34 23.75 47.41
C ALA A 30 7.53 25.09 48.14
N VAL A 31 8.52 25.91 47.75
CA VAL A 31 8.71 27.24 48.33
C VAL A 31 7.59 28.20 47.96
N ARG A 32 7.07 28.12 46.72
CA ARG A 32 5.93 28.93 46.28
C ARG A 32 4.68 28.61 47.10
N ALA A 33 4.39 27.34 47.37
CA ALA A 33 3.27 26.92 48.22
C ALA A 33 3.42 27.43 49.67
N LEU A 34 4.64 27.36 50.23
CA LEU A 34 4.93 27.87 51.57
C LEU A 34 4.80 29.40 51.66
N TRP A 35 5.25 30.12 50.62
CA TRP A 35 5.12 31.57 50.50
C TRP A 35 3.65 32.00 50.35
N MET A 36 2.89 31.35 49.45
CA MET A 36 1.45 31.61 49.26
C MET A 36 0.70 31.48 50.59
N LYS A 37 0.95 30.43 51.38
CA LYS A 37 0.31 30.27 52.70
C LYS A 37 0.61 31.44 53.65
N GLY A 38 1.83 31.97 53.64
CA GLY A 38 2.19 33.17 54.40
C GLY A 38 1.47 34.42 53.91
N PHE A 39 1.32 34.56 52.59
CA PHE A 39 0.64 35.68 51.92
C PHE A 39 -0.88 35.67 52.14
N ASP A 40 -1.55 34.53 51.95
CA ASP A 40 -2.99 34.37 52.23
C ASP A 40 -3.34 34.69 53.69
N THR A 41 -2.40 34.43 54.61
CA THR A 41 -2.55 34.74 56.04
C THR A 41 -2.29 36.23 56.32
N PHE A 42 -1.37 36.85 55.58
CA PHE A 42 -1.11 38.29 55.60
C PHE A 42 -2.33 39.10 55.15
N GLU A 43 -2.97 38.74 54.02
CA GLU A 43 -4.13 39.46 53.51
C GLU A 43 -5.35 39.32 54.44
N LYS A 44 -5.51 38.18 55.12
CA LYS A 44 -6.51 38.00 56.18
C LYS A 44 -6.22 38.93 57.36
N ALA A 45 -4.96 39.04 57.80
CA ALA A 45 -4.55 39.96 58.86
C ALA A 45 -4.89 41.42 58.51
N GLU A 46 -4.49 41.89 57.33
CA GLU A 46 -4.85 43.23 56.81
C GLU A 46 -6.37 43.44 56.75
N THR A 47 -7.13 42.43 56.35
CA THR A 47 -8.60 42.52 56.25
C THR A 47 -9.24 42.65 57.63
N THR A 48 -8.77 41.88 58.63
CA THR A 48 -9.23 42.00 60.02
C THR A 48 -8.78 43.30 60.70
N GLU A 49 -7.60 43.82 60.36
CA GLU A 49 -7.13 45.13 60.83
C GLU A 49 -8.00 46.26 60.28
N LYS A 50 -8.38 46.20 59.00
CA LYS A 50 -9.30 47.17 58.36
C LYS A 50 -10.74 47.10 58.92
N ALA A 51 -11.10 46.01 59.58
CA ALA A 51 -12.33 45.85 60.35
C ALA A 51 -12.19 46.27 61.84
N ASP A 52 -11.02 46.79 62.25
CA ASP A 52 -10.60 47.10 63.63
C ASP A 52 -10.64 45.92 64.62
N ASP A 53 -10.77 44.67 64.13
CA ASP A 53 -10.59 43.48 64.98
C ASP A 53 -9.10 43.15 65.15
N ARG A 54 -8.45 43.98 65.97
CA ARG A 54 -7.04 43.85 66.35
C ARG A 54 -6.75 42.54 67.08
N LYS A 55 -7.75 41.92 67.71
CA LYS A 55 -7.59 40.65 68.44
C LYS A 55 -7.41 39.48 67.49
N ILE A 56 -8.04 39.52 66.31
CA ILE A 56 -7.84 38.53 65.25
C ILE A 56 -6.68 38.92 64.33
N ALA A 57 -6.47 40.21 64.05
CA ALA A 57 -5.37 40.66 63.18
C ALA A 57 -3.96 40.35 63.74
N LEU A 58 -3.75 40.53 65.04
CA LEU A 58 -2.45 40.31 65.68
C LEU A 58 -1.90 38.87 65.52
N PRO A 59 -2.63 37.79 65.85
CA PRO A 59 -2.14 36.43 65.65
C PRO A 59 -2.00 36.08 64.16
N LEU A 60 -2.84 36.60 63.26
CA LEU A 60 -2.68 36.36 61.82
C LEU A 60 -1.38 36.96 61.26
N TYR A 61 -0.96 38.15 61.71
CA TYR A 61 0.36 38.68 61.36
C TYR A 61 1.52 37.84 61.94
N GLN A 62 1.34 37.21 63.11
CA GLN A 62 2.34 36.32 63.71
C GLN A 62 2.47 35.00 62.93
N ASP A 63 1.36 34.36 62.53
CA ASP A 63 1.36 33.16 61.70
C ASP A 63 1.95 33.42 60.30
N SER A 64 1.65 34.60 59.73
CA SER A 64 2.22 35.06 58.47
C SER A 64 3.74 35.26 58.57
N LEU A 65 4.23 35.93 59.62
CA LEU A 65 5.65 36.10 59.92
C LEU A 65 6.38 34.76 60.03
N ILE A 66 5.79 33.77 60.74
CA ILE A 66 6.34 32.42 60.87
C ILE A 66 6.46 31.72 59.50
N CYS A 67 5.52 31.93 58.59
CA CYS A 67 5.60 31.36 57.23
C CYS A 67 6.73 32.01 56.42
N PHE A 68 6.86 33.34 56.41
CA PHE A 68 7.94 34.01 55.68
C PHE A 68 9.33 33.72 56.29
N GLN A 69 9.46 33.60 57.61
CA GLN A 69 10.69 33.15 58.27
C GLN A 69 11.07 31.71 57.86
N LYS A 70 10.10 30.80 57.72
CA LYS A 70 10.34 29.44 57.19
C LYS A 70 10.81 29.45 55.74
N VAL A 71 10.22 30.28 54.88
CA VAL A 71 10.70 30.50 53.50
C VAL A 71 12.17 30.94 53.53
N LYS A 72 12.52 31.97 54.30
CA LYS A 72 13.90 32.46 54.40
C LYS A 72 14.88 31.41 54.96
N ALA A 73 14.46 30.59 55.93
CA ALA A 73 15.31 29.58 56.53
C ALA A 73 15.55 28.36 55.62
N GLN A 74 14.53 27.92 54.88
CA GLN A 74 14.61 26.73 54.03
C GLN A 74 15.10 27.05 52.60
N TYR A 75 14.81 28.25 52.10
CA TYR A 75 15.07 28.68 50.73
C TYR A 75 15.73 30.07 50.67
N PRO A 76 16.89 30.30 51.33
CA PRO A 76 17.50 31.63 51.50
C PRO A 76 17.92 32.35 50.21
N LYS A 77 17.90 31.67 49.06
CA LYS A 77 18.16 32.26 47.72
C LYS A 77 16.88 32.62 46.96
N TRP A 78 15.71 32.17 47.41
CA TRP A 78 14.45 32.40 46.74
C TRP A 78 13.92 33.79 47.11
N ASN A 79 14.07 34.75 46.19
CA ASN A 79 13.52 36.11 46.26
C ASN A 79 13.68 36.79 47.64
N SER A 80 14.90 36.78 48.19
CA SER A 80 15.17 37.20 49.58
C SER A 80 14.66 38.61 49.89
N ASP A 81 14.77 39.55 48.94
CA ASP A 81 14.33 40.94 49.15
C ASP A 81 12.80 41.03 49.38
N LEU A 82 12.00 40.24 48.66
CA LEU A 82 10.55 40.18 48.85
C LEU A 82 10.19 39.53 50.19
N VAL A 83 10.91 38.48 50.58
CA VAL A 83 10.68 37.76 51.83
C VAL A 83 11.05 38.65 53.03
N ASP A 84 12.19 39.36 52.96
CA ASP A 84 12.64 40.30 53.99
C ASP A 84 11.75 41.54 54.09
N TYR A 85 11.26 42.06 52.96
CA TYR A 85 10.24 43.12 52.92
C TYR A 85 8.96 42.68 53.64
N ARG A 86 8.46 41.46 53.39
CA ARG A 86 7.25 40.93 54.03
C ARG A 86 7.44 40.65 55.52
N ILE A 87 8.58 40.08 55.93
CA ILE A 87 8.98 39.93 57.34
C ILE A 87 8.95 41.29 58.04
N LYS A 88 9.60 42.31 57.46
CA LYS A 88 9.67 43.67 58.01
C LYS A 88 8.29 44.33 58.19
N ILE A 89 7.35 44.12 57.28
CA ILE A 89 5.97 44.63 57.44
C ILE A 89 5.26 43.89 58.58
N CYS A 90 5.38 42.57 58.68
CA CYS A 90 4.76 41.82 59.77
C CYS A 90 5.30 42.26 61.13
N ASP A 91 6.62 42.42 61.26
CA ASP A 91 7.26 42.96 62.48
C ASP A 91 6.77 44.37 62.83
N MET A 92 6.51 45.22 61.83
CA MET A 92 5.97 46.57 62.02
C MET A 92 4.52 46.52 62.50
N LYS A 93 3.68 45.71 61.85
CA LYS A 93 2.25 45.55 62.19
C LYS A 93 2.01 44.90 63.54
N ILE A 94 2.81 43.90 63.91
CA ILE A 94 2.79 43.30 65.24
C ILE A 94 3.09 44.37 66.31
N LYS A 95 4.09 45.24 66.09
CA LYS A 95 4.42 46.34 67.00
C LYS A 95 3.32 47.42 67.07
N GLU A 96 2.77 47.84 65.94
CA GLU A 96 1.66 48.81 65.88
C GLU A 96 0.44 48.32 66.66
N LEU A 97 0.05 47.05 66.47
CA LEU A 97 -1.11 46.45 67.13
C LEU A 97 -0.88 46.16 68.62
N GLN A 98 0.36 45.83 69.02
CA GLN A 98 0.72 45.62 70.43
C GLN A 98 0.85 46.93 71.23
N ALA A 99 1.19 48.04 70.58
CA ALA A 99 1.47 49.32 71.27
C ALA A 99 0.22 50.15 71.65
N ASN A 100 -0.98 49.79 71.17
CA ASN A 100 -2.15 50.68 71.21
C ASN A 100 -3.44 50.01 71.74
N PRO A 101 -3.59 49.83 73.07
CA PRO A 101 -4.84 49.42 73.70
C PRO A 101 -5.86 50.58 73.72
N ALA A 102 -7.08 50.31 73.25
CA ALA A 102 -8.07 51.36 72.95
C ALA A 102 -8.76 51.99 74.19
N PRO A 103 -9.07 53.31 74.15
CA PRO A 103 -9.89 53.99 75.15
C PRO A 103 -11.41 53.92 74.87
N THR A 104 -12.22 53.92 75.92
CA THR A 104 -13.69 53.96 75.90
C THR A 104 -14.27 55.38 75.71
N SER A 105 -15.53 55.50 75.27
CA SER A 105 -16.23 56.78 75.06
C SER A 105 -17.66 56.80 75.64
N ALA A 106 -18.16 57.99 76.05
CA ALA A 106 -19.48 58.14 76.72
C ALA A 106 -20.08 59.57 76.66
N SER A 107 -21.43 59.64 76.69
CA SER A 107 -22.33 60.74 77.16
C SER A 107 -22.42 62.12 76.44
N LYS A 108 -23.60 62.78 76.56
CA LYS A 108 -23.94 64.17 76.13
C LYS A 108 -25.12 64.78 76.94
N VAL A 109 -25.03 66.07 77.38
CA VAL A 109 -26.03 66.96 78.08
C VAL A 109 -25.41 68.38 78.28
N PRO A 110 -26.05 69.49 78.81
CA PRO A 110 -27.47 69.89 79.02
C PRO A 110 -27.81 71.34 78.48
N ALA A 111 -28.97 71.94 78.84
CA ALA A 111 -29.27 73.41 78.73
C ALA A 111 -30.46 73.89 79.64
N ALA A 112 -30.65 75.21 79.91
CA ALA A 112 -31.57 75.77 80.94
C ALA A 112 -32.15 77.23 80.68
N THR A 113 -32.77 77.89 81.70
CA THR A 113 -33.70 79.09 81.65
C THR A 113 -33.37 80.23 82.66
N PRO A 114 -33.79 81.54 82.48
CA PRO A 114 -33.69 82.58 83.56
C PRO A 114 -34.67 83.84 83.63
N MET A 115 -34.58 84.63 84.76
CA MET A 115 -34.90 86.10 85.03
C MET A 115 -36.38 86.64 85.13
N GLU A 116 -36.79 87.83 85.68
CA GLU A 116 -36.42 88.83 86.77
C GLU A 116 -37.60 89.89 86.96
N LYS A 117 -37.72 91.09 87.64
CA LYS A 117 -37.03 92.06 88.59
C LYS A 117 -38.05 93.14 89.15
N LYS A 118 -37.87 93.87 90.31
CA LYS A 118 -38.69 95.10 90.73
C LYS A 118 -38.16 95.96 91.94
N GLN A 119 -38.45 97.29 92.05
CA GLN A 119 -38.27 98.17 93.27
C GLN A 119 -39.05 99.55 93.29
N SER A 120 -38.80 100.50 94.25
CA SER A 120 -39.69 101.64 94.69
C SER A 120 -39.00 102.99 95.13
N ASN A 121 -39.75 104.04 95.60
CA ASN A 121 -39.22 105.37 96.09
C ASN A 121 -40.12 106.14 97.15
N VAL A 122 -39.71 107.31 97.71
CA VAL A 122 -40.20 107.99 98.97
C VAL A 122 -40.05 109.56 98.97
N LYS A 123 -40.83 110.38 99.76
CA LYS A 123 -40.43 111.62 100.56
C LYS A 123 -41.57 112.49 101.24
N PRO A 124 -41.32 113.54 102.09
CA PRO A 124 -42.15 113.91 103.28
C PRO A 124 -42.43 115.44 103.53
N GLY A 125 -42.70 115.86 104.80
CA GLY A 125 -42.73 117.26 105.31
C GLY A 125 -42.48 117.38 106.84
N PHE A 126 -42.21 118.59 107.39
CA PHE A 126 -41.92 118.85 108.84
C PHE A 126 -42.06 120.35 109.24
N SER A 127 -42.03 120.72 110.53
CA SER A 127 -42.29 122.09 111.03
C SER A 127 -41.49 122.58 112.27
N GLU A 128 -41.50 123.90 112.46
CA GLU A 128 -41.28 124.77 113.65
C GLU A 128 -40.18 124.49 114.68
N GLU A 129 -39.98 123.27 115.20
CA GLU A 129 -38.82 122.91 116.04
C GLU A 129 -37.49 123.19 115.31
N GLN A 130 -37.57 123.18 113.98
CA GLN A 130 -36.55 123.60 113.02
C GLN A 130 -35.97 125.00 113.29
N LEU A 131 -36.75 125.98 113.80
CA LEU A 131 -36.28 127.36 113.99
C LEU A 131 -35.27 127.50 115.13
N ARG A 132 -35.53 126.84 116.26
CA ARG A 132 -34.59 126.83 117.40
C ARG A 132 -33.34 126.02 117.04
N ASN A 133 -33.54 124.89 116.36
CA ASN A 133 -32.49 124.04 115.82
C ASN A 133 -31.61 124.76 114.77
N LEU A 134 -32.17 125.70 113.99
CA LEU A 134 -31.44 126.57 113.07
C LEU A 134 -30.54 127.59 113.80
N GLN A 135 -30.93 128.04 115.00
CA GLN A 135 -30.16 128.99 115.80
C GLN A 135 -28.93 128.31 116.43
N ASP A 136 -29.10 127.13 117.04
CA ASP A 136 -27.99 126.28 117.49
C ASP A 136 -27.07 125.90 116.32
N LYS A 137 -27.64 125.58 115.14
CA LYS A 137 -26.87 125.34 113.91
C LYS A 137 -26.11 126.57 113.42
N LEU A 138 -26.58 127.79 113.67
CA LEU A 138 -25.87 128.99 113.25
C LEU A 138 -24.63 129.22 114.12
N GLU A 139 -24.76 129.12 115.44
CA GLU A 139 -23.61 129.25 116.36
C GLU A 139 -22.62 128.08 116.20
N LYS A 140 -23.13 126.87 115.97
CA LYS A 140 -22.30 125.73 115.57
C LYS A 140 -21.64 125.93 114.21
N ALA A 141 -22.33 126.48 113.21
CA ALA A 141 -21.74 126.79 111.91
C ALA A 141 -20.74 127.96 111.97
N VAL A 142 -20.85 128.88 112.94
CA VAL A 142 -19.86 129.94 113.19
C VAL A 142 -18.59 129.35 113.81
N SER A 143 -18.70 128.53 114.84
CA SER A 143 -17.55 127.82 115.42
C SER A 143 -16.91 126.82 114.44
N GLU A 144 -17.72 126.11 113.64
CA GLU A 144 -17.22 125.29 112.55
C GLU A 144 -16.57 126.13 111.43
N ASN A 145 -17.07 127.34 111.12
CA ASN A 145 -16.38 128.28 110.22
C ASN A 145 -15.06 128.79 110.80
N GLU A 146 -14.95 129.00 112.10
CA GLU A 146 -13.73 129.45 112.75
C GLU A 146 -12.68 128.33 112.79
N VAL A 147 -13.10 127.09 113.09
CA VAL A 147 -12.26 125.88 112.97
C VAL A 147 -11.88 125.62 111.50
N LEU A 148 -12.78 125.82 110.54
CA LEU A 148 -12.49 125.70 109.12
C LEU A 148 -11.53 126.79 108.64
N ARG A 149 -11.69 128.05 109.08
CA ARG A 149 -10.72 129.12 108.82
C ARG A 149 -9.36 128.82 109.42
N LYS A 150 -9.32 128.24 110.63
CA LYS A 150 -8.08 127.83 111.28
C LYS A 150 -7.40 126.69 110.51
N LYS A 151 -8.15 125.66 110.08
CA LYS A 151 -7.66 124.61 109.17
C LYS A 151 -7.25 125.12 107.79
N LEU A 152 -7.96 126.10 107.23
CA LEU A 152 -7.63 126.69 105.93
C LEU A 152 -6.32 127.48 106.04
N LYS A 153 -6.11 128.18 107.15
CA LYS A 153 -4.84 128.83 107.47
C LYS A 153 -3.73 127.81 107.76
N GLU A 154 -3.99 126.77 108.53
CA GLU A 154 -3.02 125.69 108.80
C GLU A 154 -2.64 124.92 107.51
N MET A 155 -3.54 124.76 106.53
CA MET A 155 -3.18 124.23 105.21
C MET A 155 -2.42 125.26 104.36
N SER A 156 -2.77 126.54 104.43
CA SER A 156 -2.06 127.62 103.73
C SER A 156 -0.64 127.86 104.26
N ASP A 157 -0.43 127.65 105.56
CA ASP A 157 0.85 127.91 106.23
C ASP A 157 1.74 126.65 106.30
N ASN A 158 1.17 125.42 106.30
CA ASN A 158 1.95 124.17 106.29
C ASN A 158 2.13 123.52 104.89
N GLN A 159 1.47 124.02 103.84
CA GLN A 159 1.82 123.62 102.45
C GLN A 159 2.59 124.74 101.75
N MET A 160 3.92 124.71 101.91
CA MET A 160 4.86 125.39 101.01
C MET A 160 4.48 125.07 99.55
N PRO A 161 4.12 126.08 98.71
CA PRO A 161 3.67 125.81 97.34
C PRO A 161 4.70 125.01 96.50
N GLY A 162 5.99 125.19 96.80
CA GLY A 162 7.08 124.45 96.17
C GLY A 162 7.15 122.96 96.50
N GLU A 163 6.44 122.46 97.52
CA GLU A 163 6.46 121.04 97.91
C GLU A 163 5.29 120.27 97.27
N LEU A 164 4.08 120.85 97.29
CA LEU A 164 2.96 120.36 96.49
C LEU A 164 3.27 120.44 94.98
N ALA A 165 3.96 121.49 94.53
CA ALA A 165 4.43 121.59 93.15
C ALA A 165 5.45 120.50 92.79
N LYS A 166 6.38 120.14 93.69
CA LYS A 166 7.32 119.01 93.48
C LYS A 166 6.58 117.67 93.40
N GLN A 167 5.59 117.45 94.25
CA GLN A 167 4.79 116.22 94.20
C GLN A 167 3.99 116.13 92.88
N LEU A 168 3.28 117.20 92.52
CA LEU A 168 2.57 117.27 91.23
C LEU A 168 3.52 117.15 90.04
N GLN A 169 4.74 117.69 90.10
CA GLN A 169 5.75 117.50 89.06
C GLN A 169 6.22 116.05 88.98
N SER A 170 6.47 115.41 90.12
CA SER A 170 6.84 113.99 90.22
C SER A 170 5.74 113.08 89.65
N ASP A 171 4.48 113.32 90.03
CA ASP A 171 3.34 112.54 89.57
C ASP A 171 3.02 112.78 88.09
N ASN A 172 3.22 114.01 87.58
CA ASN A 172 3.13 114.28 86.15
C ASN A 172 4.27 113.57 85.36
N GLU A 173 5.51 113.56 85.86
CA GLU A 173 6.60 112.82 85.22
C GLU A 173 6.41 111.29 85.32
N LYS A 174 5.78 110.80 86.39
CA LYS A 174 5.39 109.39 86.55
C LYS A 174 4.26 109.01 85.59
N MET A 175 3.19 109.81 85.52
CA MET A 175 2.09 109.58 84.57
C MET A 175 2.54 109.72 83.11
N LYS A 176 3.44 110.66 82.78
CA LYS A 176 4.09 110.72 81.46
C LYS A 176 4.79 109.41 81.13
N LYS A 177 5.61 108.88 82.06
CA LYS A 177 6.34 107.61 81.87
C LYS A 177 5.38 106.44 81.68
N GLU A 178 4.33 106.35 82.49
CA GLU A 178 3.29 105.32 82.37
C GLU A 178 2.51 105.42 81.06
N ILE A 179 2.18 106.63 80.60
CA ILE A 179 1.56 106.88 79.28
C ILE A 179 2.50 106.47 78.14
N THR A 180 3.79 106.82 78.22
CA THR A 180 4.76 106.41 77.18
C THR A 180 5.04 104.91 77.18
N ALA A 181 4.99 104.24 78.35
CA ALA A 181 5.13 102.80 78.46
C ALA A 181 3.90 102.09 77.86
N LEU A 182 2.68 102.51 78.23
CA LEU A 182 1.44 101.99 77.66
C LEU A 182 1.35 102.24 76.15
N ALA A 183 1.81 103.38 75.65
CA ALA A 183 1.89 103.65 74.22
C ALA A 183 2.87 102.69 73.50
N ALA A 184 4.04 102.45 74.08
CA ALA A 184 5.03 101.52 73.52
C ALA A 184 4.56 100.05 73.58
N ASP A 185 3.89 99.64 74.66
CA ASP A 185 3.28 98.31 74.76
C ASP A 185 2.11 98.14 73.79
N MET A 186 1.27 99.17 73.60
CA MET A 186 0.23 99.18 72.55
C MET A 186 0.82 99.11 71.13
N GLU A 187 1.91 99.82 70.85
CA GLU A 187 2.59 99.76 69.56
C GLU A 187 3.21 98.38 69.31
N LYS A 188 3.84 97.81 70.33
CA LYS A 188 4.35 96.43 70.31
C LYS A 188 3.23 95.41 70.08
N GLU A 189 2.13 95.50 70.81
CA GLU A 189 0.99 94.59 70.65
C GLU A 189 0.30 94.75 69.28
N SER A 190 0.27 95.98 68.74
CA SER A 190 -0.17 96.26 67.37
C SER A 190 0.71 95.56 66.33
N LEU A 191 2.03 95.68 66.45
CA LEU A 191 2.99 94.98 65.58
C LEU A 191 2.91 93.45 65.70
N GLU A 192 2.68 92.92 66.90
CA GLU A 192 2.54 91.49 67.15
C GLU A 192 1.21 90.95 66.59
N ARG A 193 0.11 91.67 66.77
CA ARG A 193 -1.17 91.40 66.11
C ARG A 193 -1.06 91.45 64.58
N ALA A 194 -0.30 92.40 64.02
CA ALA A 194 -0.06 92.49 62.58
C ALA A 194 0.71 91.27 62.02
N LYS A 195 1.75 90.81 62.73
CA LYS A 195 2.49 89.57 62.39
C LYS A 195 1.56 88.35 62.41
N ILE A 196 0.80 88.15 63.48
CA ILE A 196 -0.17 87.05 63.61
C ILE A 196 -1.20 87.07 62.47
N LEU A 197 -1.62 88.27 62.02
CA LEU A 197 -2.57 88.42 60.91
C LEU A 197 -1.93 88.09 59.55
N GLN A 198 -0.65 88.42 59.34
CA GLN A 198 0.11 87.95 58.17
C GLN A 198 0.29 86.42 58.20
N GLU A 199 0.76 85.86 59.31
CA GLU A 199 0.97 84.41 59.47
C GLU A 199 -0.33 83.64 59.23
N LYS A 200 -1.45 84.11 59.79
CA LYS A 200 -2.79 83.55 59.52
C LYS A 200 -3.15 83.58 58.04
N LYS A 201 -2.84 84.66 57.32
CA LYS A 201 -3.09 84.76 55.87
C LYS A 201 -2.20 83.80 55.08
N GLU A 202 -0.94 83.65 55.45
CA GLU A 202 -0.04 82.66 54.84
C GLU A 202 -0.47 81.22 55.13
N ILE A 203 -0.95 80.93 56.34
CA ILE A 203 -1.48 79.62 56.71
C ILE A 203 -2.75 79.29 55.91
N SER A 204 -3.67 80.26 55.73
CA SER A 204 -4.84 80.08 54.83
C SER A 204 -4.42 79.73 53.40
N GLY A 205 -3.51 80.52 52.81
CA GLY A 205 -3.01 80.27 51.46
C GLY A 205 -2.12 79.02 51.31
N LYS A 206 -1.66 78.42 52.43
CA LYS A 206 -1.03 77.09 52.47
C LYS A 206 -2.10 75.98 52.58
N LEU A 207 -3.16 76.19 53.38
CA LEU A 207 -4.30 75.27 53.53
C LEU A 207 -5.04 75.07 52.19
N GLU A 208 -5.42 76.17 51.53
CA GLU A 208 -6.10 76.15 50.22
C GLU A 208 -5.32 75.35 49.16
N LYS A 209 -3.98 75.43 49.18
CA LYS A 209 -3.10 74.66 48.30
C LYS A 209 -3.08 73.17 48.67
N VAL A 210 -3.05 72.84 49.96
CA VAL A 210 -3.13 71.45 50.44
C VAL A 210 -4.49 70.82 50.09
N GLU A 211 -5.59 71.55 50.25
CA GLU A 211 -6.93 71.08 49.87
C GLU A 211 -7.07 70.86 48.36
N SER A 212 -6.51 71.75 47.54
CA SER A 212 -6.46 71.61 46.08
C SER A 212 -5.64 70.38 45.64
N VAL A 213 -4.47 70.16 46.24
CA VAL A 213 -3.66 68.95 46.01
C VAL A 213 -4.39 67.69 46.46
N LEU A 214 -5.03 67.70 47.64
CA LEU A 214 -5.80 66.58 48.18
C LEU A 214 -6.96 66.20 47.24
N ALA A 215 -7.66 67.18 46.66
CA ALA A 215 -8.70 66.95 45.67
C ALA A 215 -8.14 66.36 44.36
N GLY A 216 -6.98 66.84 43.91
CA GLY A 216 -6.24 66.26 42.77
C GLY A 216 -5.89 64.79 42.99
N THR A 217 -5.16 64.49 44.07
CA THR A 217 -4.74 63.13 44.43
C THR A 217 -5.94 62.19 44.66
N LYS A 218 -7.04 62.68 45.22
CA LYS A 218 -8.28 61.89 45.36
C LYS A 218 -8.87 61.49 44.00
N ASN A 219 -8.88 62.41 43.03
CA ASN A 219 -9.35 62.14 41.67
C ASN A 219 -8.41 61.19 40.91
N GLU A 220 -7.09 61.32 41.09
CA GLU A 220 -6.09 60.41 40.53
C GLU A 220 -6.23 59.00 41.11
N ASN A 221 -6.36 58.87 42.42
CA ASN A 221 -6.56 57.58 43.10
C ASN A 221 -7.85 56.88 42.63
N SER A 222 -8.92 57.64 42.32
CA SER A 222 -10.15 57.07 41.76
C SER A 222 -9.98 56.56 40.31
N LYS A 223 -9.17 57.23 39.49
CA LYS A 223 -8.80 56.74 38.14
C LYS A 223 -7.96 55.48 38.22
N ILE A 224 -6.94 55.48 39.09
CA ILE A 224 -6.04 54.34 39.31
C ILE A 224 -6.84 53.11 39.78
N SER A 225 -7.83 53.30 40.67
CA SER A 225 -8.73 52.20 41.07
C SER A 225 -9.52 51.63 39.89
N ALA A 226 -10.08 52.48 39.03
CA ALA A 226 -10.83 52.04 37.85
C ALA A 226 -9.94 51.33 36.81
N GLU A 227 -8.69 51.79 36.63
CA GLU A 227 -7.70 51.14 35.78
C GLU A 227 -7.26 49.78 36.35
N ILE A 228 -7.06 49.69 37.66
CA ILE A 228 -6.77 48.42 38.37
C ILE A 228 -7.90 47.41 38.17
N ASP A 229 -9.17 47.81 38.33
CA ASP A 229 -10.30 46.90 38.15
C ASP A 229 -10.51 46.52 36.68
N GLY A 230 -10.24 47.43 35.74
CA GLY A 230 -10.17 47.14 34.32
C GLY A 230 -9.06 46.15 33.94
N MET A 231 -7.90 46.23 34.60
CA MET A 231 -6.80 45.27 34.42
C MET A 231 -7.11 43.91 35.05
N LYS A 232 -7.69 43.86 36.27
CA LYS A 232 -8.17 42.59 36.88
C LYS A 232 -9.13 41.84 35.96
N LYS A 233 -10.08 42.56 35.34
CA LYS A 233 -11.02 41.95 34.38
C LYS A 233 -10.31 41.33 33.17
N LYS A 234 -9.30 42.01 32.61
CA LYS A 234 -8.48 41.48 31.52
C LYS A 234 -7.64 40.26 31.93
N VAL A 235 -7.11 40.23 33.16
CA VAL A 235 -6.38 39.06 33.68
C VAL A 235 -7.31 37.84 33.72
N VAL A 236 -8.52 37.98 34.28
CA VAL A 236 -9.52 36.89 34.32
C VAL A 236 -9.93 36.43 32.91
N GLU A 237 -10.07 37.34 31.95
CA GLU A 237 -10.36 37.00 30.54
C GLU A 237 -9.20 36.24 29.87
N VAL A 238 -7.95 36.60 30.18
CA VAL A 238 -6.75 35.89 29.70
C VAL A 238 -6.61 34.52 30.37
N ASP A 239 -6.83 34.40 31.68
CA ASP A 239 -6.76 33.13 32.41
C ASP A 239 -7.82 32.12 31.93
N ALA A 240 -9.05 32.59 31.66
CA ALA A 240 -10.10 31.78 31.06
C ALA A 240 -9.76 31.31 29.64
N SER A 241 -9.14 32.20 28.84
CA SER A 241 -8.66 31.88 27.49
C SER A 241 -7.52 30.85 27.53
N ALA A 242 -6.53 31.05 28.42
CA ALA A 242 -5.42 30.13 28.64
C ALA A 242 -5.89 28.75 29.11
N THR A 243 -6.86 28.70 30.03
CA THR A 243 -7.49 27.45 30.48
C THR A 243 -8.17 26.71 29.33
N THR A 244 -8.80 27.44 28.39
CA THR A 244 -9.41 26.86 27.20
C THR A 244 -8.34 26.27 26.26
N TYR A 245 -7.31 27.03 25.92
CA TYR A 245 -6.21 26.54 25.07
C TYR A 245 -5.44 25.38 25.71
N GLN A 246 -5.27 25.36 27.04
CA GLN A 246 -4.67 24.24 27.79
C GLN A 246 -5.48 22.95 27.59
N LYS A 247 -6.80 23.05 27.52
CA LYS A 247 -7.69 21.93 27.21
C LYS A 247 -7.58 21.52 25.75
N ASP A 248 -7.67 22.47 24.81
CA ASP A 248 -7.59 22.18 23.37
C ASP A 248 -6.28 21.48 23.00
N ILE A 249 -5.16 21.89 23.59
CA ILE A 249 -3.84 21.23 23.46
C ILE A 249 -3.87 19.80 24.01
N SER A 250 -4.59 19.56 25.11
CA SER A 250 -4.72 18.23 25.73
C SER A 250 -5.57 17.29 24.88
N ASP A 251 -6.71 17.77 24.37
CA ASP A 251 -7.62 17.04 23.49
C ASP A 251 -6.92 16.71 22.15
N LEU A 252 -6.25 17.69 21.52
CA LEU A 252 -5.43 17.47 20.31
C LEU A 252 -4.25 16.51 20.53
N SER A 253 -3.67 16.46 21.73
CA SER A 253 -2.61 15.51 22.08
C SER A 253 -3.16 14.07 22.17
N ALA A 254 -4.36 13.89 22.72
CA ALA A 254 -5.06 12.61 22.74
C ALA A 254 -5.41 12.13 21.31
N ASP A 255 -5.92 13.03 20.45
CA ASP A 255 -6.23 12.71 19.05
C ASP A 255 -4.98 12.33 18.25
N ASN A 256 -3.86 13.07 18.41
CA ASN A 256 -2.60 12.70 17.77
C ASN A 256 -2.09 11.30 18.21
N LYS A 257 -2.27 10.94 19.49
CA LYS A 257 -1.96 9.60 20.00
C LYS A 257 -2.88 8.53 19.39
N SER A 258 -4.17 8.83 19.25
CA SER A 258 -5.15 7.96 18.60
C SER A 258 -4.81 7.72 17.12
N LEU A 259 -4.60 8.79 16.35
CA LEU A 259 -4.22 8.76 14.94
C LEU A 259 -2.92 7.97 14.72
N LYS A 260 -1.92 8.13 15.59
CA LYS A 260 -0.66 7.37 15.52
C LYS A 260 -0.88 5.86 15.70
N ASN A 261 -1.79 5.45 16.58
CA ASN A 261 -2.16 4.03 16.72
C ASN A 261 -2.87 3.50 15.47
N VAL A 262 -3.78 4.28 14.88
CA VAL A 262 -4.47 3.92 13.63
C VAL A 262 -3.47 3.76 12.49
N VAL A 263 -2.55 4.72 12.29
CA VAL A 263 -1.49 4.66 11.27
C VAL A 263 -0.63 3.40 11.42
N ASN A 264 -0.22 3.04 12.64
CA ASN A 264 0.53 1.80 12.89
C ASN A 264 -0.30 0.56 12.49
N SER A 265 -1.56 0.46 12.92
CA SER A 265 -2.42 -0.69 12.59
C SER A 265 -2.70 -0.84 11.09
N LEU A 266 -2.74 0.28 10.36
CA LEU A 266 -2.85 0.29 8.90
C LEU A 266 -1.54 -0.15 8.23
N ALA A 267 -0.38 0.21 8.76
CA ALA A 267 0.92 -0.26 8.28
C ALA A 267 1.08 -1.78 8.48
N ASP A 268 0.74 -2.31 9.65
CA ASP A 268 0.75 -3.75 9.93
C ASP A 268 -0.19 -4.51 8.99
N SER A 269 -1.39 -3.96 8.74
CA SER A 269 -2.37 -4.52 7.81
C SER A 269 -1.87 -4.49 6.36
N LEU A 270 -1.22 -3.41 5.93
CA LEU A 270 -0.62 -3.28 4.60
C LEU A 270 0.48 -4.33 4.38
N ASP A 271 1.35 -4.55 5.36
CA ASP A 271 2.44 -5.53 5.29
C ASP A 271 1.94 -6.97 5.39
N LYS A 272 0.80 -7.22 6.05
CA LYS A 272 0.08 -8.52 5.97
C LYS A 272 -0.41 -8.79 4.55
N VAL A 273 -1.14 -7.84 3.95
CA VAL A 273 -1.66 -7.97 2.57
C VAL A 273 -0.52 -8.09 1.54
N ARG A 274 0.61 -7.41 1.75
CA ARG A 274 1.82 -7.56 0.90
C ARG A 274 2.39 -8.97 0.94
N LYS A 275 2.45 -9.62 2.11
CA LYS A 275 2.90 -11.02 2.24
C LYS A 275 1.93 -11.98 1.55
N GLU A 276 0.64 -11.83 1.83
CA GLU A 276 -0.44 -12.64 1.22
C GLU A 276 -0.44 -12.54 -0.32
N LYS A 277 -0.18 -11.34 -0.86
CA LYS A 277 0.02 -11.12 -2.31
C LYS A 277 1.23 -11.89 -2.86
N VAL A 278 2.39 -11.81 -2.20
CA VAL A 278 3.62 -12.50 -2.65
C VAL A 278 3.44 -14.02 -2.60
N ASP A 279 2.78 -14.56 -1.58
CA ASP A 279 2.50 -16.00 -1.50
C ASP A 279 1.45 -16.46 -2.51
N SER A 280 0.45 -15.61 -2.82
CA SER A 280 -0.48 -15.84 -3.94
C SER A 280 0.25 -15.84 -5.30
N GLU A 281 1.20 -14.93 -5.51
CA GLU A 281 2.01 -14.87 -6.74
C GLU A 281 2.92 -16.11 -6.88
N ARG A 282 3.46 -16.64 -5.77
CA ARG A 282 4.18 -17.92 -5.73
C ARG A 282 3.29 -19.11 -6.10
N GLN A 283 2.07 -19.19 -5.55
CA GLN A 283 1.11 -20.24 -5.89
C GLN A 283 0.71 -20.20 -7.37
N LEU A 284 0.43 -19.01 -7.91
CA LEU A 284 0.16 -18.81 -9.34
C LEU A 284 1.34 -19.21 -10.23
N ALA A 285 2.58 -18.97 -9.80
CA ALA A 285 3.77 -19.41 -10.53
C ALA A 285 3.90 -20.94 -10.54
N SER A 286 3.65 -21.62 -9.41
CA SER A 286 3.63 -23.09 -9.36
C SER A 286 2.58 -23.68 -10.30
N LEU A 287 1.32 -23.25 -10.17
CA LEU A 287 0.23 -23.73 -11.01
C LEU A 287 0.49 -23.51 -12.52
N ARG A 288 1.18 -22.42 -12.89
CA ARG A 288 1.58 -22.16 -14.27
C ARG A 288 2.63 -23.13 -14.78
N ASN A 289 3.59 -23.53 -13.92
CA ASN A 289 4.58 -24.55 -14.24
C ASN A 289 3.95 -25.94 -14.34
N ASP A 290 3.07 -26.30 -13.40
CA ASP A 290 2.35 -27.58 -13.38
C ASP A 290 1.45 -27.76 -14.62
N LEU A 291 0.75 -26.69 -15.02
CA LEU A 291 -0.05 -26.67 -16.25
C LEU A 291 0.84 -26.75 -17.51
N GLY A 292 1.99 -26.09 -17.51
CA GLY A 292 2.99 -26.20 -18.57
C GLY A 292 3.61 -27.61 -18.70
N ALA A 293 3.78 -28.32 -17.58
CA ALA A 293 4.22 -29.72 -17.57
C ALA A 293 3.13 -30.65 -18.12
N LYS A 294 1.87 -30.49 -17.66
CA LYS A 294 0.72 -31.26 -18.18
C LYS A 294 0.46 -31.02 -19.67
N ALA A 295 0.68 -29.80 -20.17
CA ALA A 295 0.57 -29.50 -21.60
C ALA A 295 1.59 -30.31 -22.44
N LYS A 296 2.83 -30.48 -21.96
CA LYS A 296 3.86 -31.31 -22.61
C LYS A 296 3.55 -32.81 -22.56
N ASP A 297 3.02 -33.30 -21.43
CA ASP A 297 2.56 -34.69 -21.30
C ASP A 297 1.44 -35.00 -22.29
N LEU A 298 0.46 -34.11 -22.42
CA LEU A 298 -0.61 -34.20 -23.42
C LEU A 298 -0.08 -34.16 -24.85
N GLU A 299 0.88 -33.28 -25.17
CA GLU A 299 1.53 -33.23 -26.49
C GLU A 299 2.26 -34.55 -26.82
N SER A 300 2.94 -35.14 -25.83
CA SER A 300 3.63 -36.43 -25.98
C SER A 300 2.63 -37.57 -26.23
N ARG A 301 1.56 -37.67 -25.43
CA ARG A 301 0.48 -38.66 -25.61
C ARG A 301 -0.23 -38.50 -26.96
N THR A 302 -0.36 -37.28 -27.46
CA THR A 302 -1.01 -37.01 -28.75
C THR A 302 -0.17 -37.61 -29.89
N LYS A 303 1.14 -37.41 -29.87
CA LYS A 303 2.08 -37.99 -30.84
C LYS A 303 2.17 -39.52 -30.73
N GLU A 304 2.05 -40.06 -29.52
CA GLU A 304 1.97 -41.50 -29.29
C GLU A 304 0.69 -42.10 -29.90
N LEU A 305 -0.47 -41.46 -29.71
CA LEU A 305 -1.74 -41.85 -30.33
C LEU A 305 -1.72 -41.71 -31.86
N GLU A 306 -1.11 -40.66 -32.41
CA GLU A 306 -0.88 -40.52 -33.86
C GLU A 306 -0.02 -41.67 -34.41
N SER A 307 1.06 -42.04 -33.70
CA SER A 307 1.93 -43.17 -34.05
C SER A 307 1.17 -44.50 -34.05
N ILE A 308 0.39 -44.77 -33.01
CA ILE A 308 -0.46 -45.97 -32.88
C ILE A 308 -1.53 -46.00 -33.98
N SER A 309 -2.14 -44.86 -34.32
CA SER A 309 -3.13 -44.76 -35.40
C SER A 309 -2.51 -45.10 -36.77
N ASN A 310 -1.27 -44.68 -37.02
CA ASN A 310 -0.55 -44.97 -38.26
C ASN A 310 -0.17 -46.46 -38.36
N ASP A 311 0.32 -47.07 -37.28
CA ASP A 311 0.60 -48.51 -37.19
C ASP A 311 -0.67 -49.36 -37.38
N LEU A 312 -1.79 -48.96 -36.76
CA LEU A 312 -3.08 -49.61 -36.97
C LEU A 312 -3.56 -49.51 -38.43
N SER A 313 -3.35 -48.35 -39.07
CA SER A 313 -3.67 -48.16 -40.50
C SER A 313 -2.85 -49.10 -41.39
N ALA A 314 -1.54 -49.21 -41.16
CA ALA A 314 -0.66 -50.13 -41.88
C ALA A 314 -1.07 -51.60 -41.67
N LYS A 315 -1.45 -51.98 -40.45
CA LYS A 315 -1.96 -53.34 -40.14
C LYS A 315 -3.28 -53.63 -40.86
N ASN A 316 -4.17 -52.65 -40.98
CA ASN A 316 -5.41 -52.79 -41.76
C ASN A 316 -5.14 -52.92 -43.27
N GLU A 317 -4.09 -52.28 -43.81
CA GLU A 317 -3.66 -52.49 -45.20
C GLU A 317 -3.11 -53.90 -45.43
N ILE A 318 -2.29 -54.42 -44.50
CA ILE A 318 -1.79 -55.80 -44.52
C ILE A 318 -2.97 -56.79 -44.45
N ALA A 319 -3.97 -56.54 -43.61
CA ALA A 319 -5.17 -57.37 -43.51
C ALA A 319 -5.96 -57.43 -44.82
N ARG A 320 -6.12 -56.31 -45.55
CA ARG A 320 -6.74 -56.28 -46.89
C ARG A 320 -5.95 -57.09 -47.89
N LYS A 321 -4.63 -56.90 -47.95
CA LYS A 321 -3.73 -57.67 -48.85
C LYS A 321 -3.77 -59.17 -48.56
N TYR A 322 -3.96 -59.56 -47.29
CA TYR A 322 -4.18 -60.96 -46.93
C TYR A 322 -5.55 -61.47 -47.39
N GLU A 323 -6.62 -60.68 -47.25
CA GLU A 323 -7.96 -61.03 -47.76
C GLU A 323 -8.00 -61.16 -49.30
N GLU A 324 -7.28 -60.28 -50.01
CA GLU A 324 -7.07 -60.35 -51.47
C GLU A 324 -6.32 -61.62 -51.88
N LEU A 325 -5.25 -61.98 -51.16
CA LEU A 325 -4.48 -63.20 -51.40
C LEU A 325 -5.29 -64.47 -51.10
N VAL A 326 -6.14 -64.47 -50.07
CA VAL A 326 -7.06 -65.57 -49.77
C VAL A 326 -8.09 -65.76 -50.88
N LYS A 327 -8.60 -64.67 -51.48
CA LYS A 327 -9.50 -64.74 -52.65
C LYS A 327 -8.77 -65.29 -53.87
N GLY A 328 -7.60 -64.76 -54.22
CA GLY A 328 -6.79 -65.27 -55.33
C GLY A 328 -6.42 -66.75 -55.18
N ASN A 329 -6.16 -67.23 -53.96
CA ASN A 329 -5.95 -68.66 -53.69
C ASN A 329 -7.23 -69.50 -53.88
N ALA A 330 -8.42 -68.96 -53.58
CA ALA A 330 -9.69 -69.62 -53.85
C ALA A 330 -9.99 -69.69 -55.36
N ASP A 331 -9.72 -68.60 -56.09
CA ASP A 331 -9.84 -68.55 -57.56
C ASP A 331 -8.88 -69.55 -58.23
N ILE A 332 -7.64 -69.68 -57.73
CA ILE A 332 -6.69 -70.72 -58.15
C ILE A 332 -7.22 -72.12 -57.85
N GLY A 333 -7.87 -72.33 -56.70
CA GLY A 333 -8.54 -73.60 -56.38
C GLY A 333 -9.61 -73.97 -57.41
N ILE A 334 -10.48 -73.01 -57.77
CA ILE A 334 -11.51 -73.20 -58.80
C ILE A 334 -10.87 -73.52 -60.16
N MET A 335 -9.82 -72.80 -60.57
CA MET A 335 -9.10 -73.08 -61.83
C MET A 335 -8.42 -74.46 -61.84
N LEU A 336 -7.96 -74.96 -60.69
CA LEU A 336 -7.39 -76.31 -60.56
C LEU A 336 -8.47 -77.40 -60.65
N ASP A 337 -9.64 -77.18 -60.05
CA ASP A 337 -10.79 -78.08 -60.18
C ASP A 337 -11.33 -78.09 -61.63
N GLU A 338 -11.43 -76.94 -62.30
CA GLU A 338 -11.77 -76.85 -63.73
C GLU A 338 -10.74 -77.59 -64.60
N LEU A 339 -9.45 -77.44 -64.34
CA LEU A 339 -8.38 -78.14 -65.05
C LEU A 339 -8.45 -79.67 -64.82
N ALA A 340 -8.76 -80.12 -63.60
CA ALA A 340 -8.98 -81.54 -63.31
C ALA A 340 -10.22 -82.11 -64.01
N ASN A 341 -11.30 -81.33 -64.13
CA ASN A 341 -12.49 -81.69 -64.91
C ASN A 341 -12.16 -81.77 -66.42
N LEU A 342 -11.32 -80.88 -66.95
CA LEU A 342 -10.83 -80.97 -68.33
C LEU A 342 -9.94 -82.20 -68.57
N TYR A 343 -9.03 -82.51 -67.65
CA TYR A 343 -8.18 -83.70 -67.75
C TYR A 343 -8.98 -85.02 -67.67
N THR A 344 -9.98 -85.10 -66.80
CA THR A 344 -10.85 -86.29 -66.71
C THR A 344 -11.75 -86.42 -67.94
N TYR A 345 -12.29 -85.32 -68.48
CA TYR A 345 -12.98 -85.32 -69.77
C TYR A 345 -12.07 -85.78 -70.91
N GLN A 346 -10.82 -85.29 -70.97
CA GLN A 346 -9.86 -85.71 -71.98
C GLN A 346 -9.48 -87.20 -71.82
N ALA A 347 -9.35 -87.71 -70.60
CA ALA A 347 -9.08 -89.12 -70.33
C ALA A 347 -10.21 -90.03 -70.85
N VAL A 348 -11.47 -89.69 -70.56
CA VAL A 348 -12.66 -90.42 -71.09
C VAL A 348 -12.71 -90.35 -72.62
N ASN A 349 -12.47 -89.18 -73.21
CA ASN A 349 -12.45 -89.01 -74.66
C ASN A 349 -11.30 -89.81 -75.32
N ASN A 350 -10.14 -89.93 -74.67
CA ASN A 350 -9.02 -90.75 -75.12
C ASN A 350 -9.31 -92.26 -74.99
N GLU A 351 -10.03 -92.67 -73.95
CA GLU A 351 -10.50 -94.06 -73.77
C GLU A 351 -11.52 -94.42 -74.86
N GLU A 352 -12.48 -93.54 -75.15
CA GLU A 352 -13.42 -93.72 -76.27
C GLU A 352 -12.71 -93.76 -77.63
N LEU A 353 -11.70 -92.90 -77.85
CA LEU A 353 -10.86 -92.94 -79.05
C LEU A 353 -10.11 -94.26 -79.17
N THR A 354 -9.61 -94.80 -78.06
CA THR A 354 -8.91 -96.10 -78.00
C THR A 354 -9.86 -97.25 -78.33
N VAL A 355 -11.09 -97.20 -77.82
CA VAL A 355 -12.16 -98.15 -78.17
C VAL A 355 -12.55 -98.01 -79.66
N GLU A 356 -12.58 -96.81 -80.24
CA GLU A 356 -12.83 -96.64 -81.67
C GLU A 356 -11.68 -97.15 -82.54
N ILE A 357 -10.42 -96.92 -82.15
CA ILE A 357 -9.23 -97.51 -82.79
C ILE A 357 -9.33 -99.03 -82.75
N GLY A 358 -9.63 -99.64 -81.60
CA GLY A 358 -9.81 -101.11 -81.49
C GLY A 358 -10.92 -101.65 -82.41
N LYS A 359 -12.07 -100.97 -82.50
CA LYS A 359 -13.12 -101.31 -83.48
C LYS A 359 -12.63 -101.19 -84.93
N ARG A 360 -11.80 -100.19 -85.23
CA ARG A 360 -11.22 -99.95 -86.56
C ARG A 360 -10.20 -101.02 -86.94
N ASP A 361 -9.35 -101.42 -86.00
CA ASP A 361 -8.38 -102.52 -86.17
C ASP A 361 -9.08 -103.87 -86.35
N GLU A 362 -10.21 -104.11 -85.68
CA GLU A 362 -11.00 -105.32 -85.89
C GLU A 362 -11.76 -105.30 -87.24
N GLN A 363 -12.19 -104.13 -87.73
CA GLN A 363 -12.67 -103.98 -89.10
C GLN A 363 -11.56 -104.19 -90.14
N MET A 364 -10.34 -103.72 -89.86
CA MET A 364 -9.16 -103.97 -90.71
C MET A 364 -8.83 -105.45 -90.76
N LYS A 365 -8.74 -106.14 -89.61
CA LYS A 365 -8.56 -107.61 -89.57
C LYS A 365 -9.62 -108.36 -90.38
N LYS A 366 -10.90 -107.98 -90.30
CA LYS A 366 -11.97 -108.59 -91.11
C LYS A 366 -11.79 -108.32 -92.60
N LYS A 367 -11.38 -107.11 -92.99
CA LYS A 367 -11.00 -106.80 -94.39
C LYS A 367 -9.76 -107.56 -94.86
N ASP A 368 -8.78 -107.77 -93.99
CA ASP A 368 -7.56 -108.54 -94.30
C ASP A 368 -7.89 -110.04 -94.41
N GLU A 369 -8.79 -110.57 -93.58
CA GLU A 369 -9.34 -111.92 -93.74
C GLU A 369 -10.14 -112.07 -95.05
N GLU A 370 -11.00 -111.11 -95.39
CA GLU A 370 -11.67 -111.04 -96.69
C GLU A 370 -10.67 -110.96 -97.86
N MET A 371 -9.62 -110.15 -97.72
CA MET A 371 -8.57 -110.00 -98.73
C MET A 371 -7.74 -111.27 -98.88
N ILE A 372 -7.44 -111.97 -97.77
CA ILE A 372 -6.80 -113.29 -97.76
C ILE A 372 -7.71 -114.34 -98.41
N ILE A 373 -9.03 -114.27 -98.22
CA ILE A 373 -10.00 -115.13 -98.91
C ILE A 373 -10.02 -114.83 -100.42
N VAL A 374 -10.03 -113.55 -100.81
CA VAL A 374 -9.95 -113.13 -102.22
C VAL A 374 -8.62 -113.56 -102.86
N ALA A 375 -7.50 -113.37 -102.19
CA ALA A 375 -6.16 -113.79 -102.64
C ALA A 375 -6.05 -115.33 -102.73
N ARG A 376 -6.58 -116.07 -101.74
CA ARG A 376 -6.66 -117.54 -101.77
C ARG A 376 -7.54 -118.03 -102.93
N ASN A 377 -8.64 -117.35 -103.22
CA ASN A 377 -9.50 -117.65 -104.37
C ASN A 377 -8.80 -117.33 -105.70
N ALA A 378 -8.05 -116.23 -105.78
CA ALA A 378 -7.23 -115.87 -106.94
C ALA A 378 -6.12 -116.90 -107.19
N ALA A 379 -5.34 -117.25 -106.16
CA ALA A 379 -4.31 -118.29 -106.23
C ALA A 379 -4.89 -119.68 -106.56
N THR A 380 -6.12 -119.99 -106.14
CA THR A 380 -6.84 -121.22 -106.54
C THR A 380 -7.26 -121.17 -108.02
N LYS A 381 -7.52 -119.98 -108.56
CA LYS A 381 -7.82 -119.73 -109.98
C LYS A 381 -6.57 -119.89 -110.84
N GLU A 382 -5.43 -119.34 -110.41
CA GLU A 382 -4.12 -119.51 -111.06
C GLU A 382 -3.60 -120.94 -110.97
N LYS A 383 -3.76 -121.60 -109.81
CA LYS A 383 -3.41 -123.02 -109.66
C LYS A 383 -4.16 -123.89 -110.68
N LYS A 384 -5.47 -123.66 -110.87
CA LYS A 384 -6.26 -124.33 -111.92
C LYS A 384 -5.87 -123.95 -113.35
N ALA A 385 -5.21 -122.82 -113.57
CA ALA A 385 -4.62 -122.48 -114.87
C ALA A 385 -3.31 -123.24 -115.11
N TYR A 386 -2.43 -123.33 -114.10
CA TYR A 386 -1.16 -124.07 -114.20
C TYR A 386 -1.34 -125.59 -114.30
N GLU A 387 -2.27 -126.17 -113.53
CA GLU A 387 -2.62 -127.60 -113.59
C GLU A 387 -3.28 -128.01 -114.93
N SER A 388 -3.58 -127.04 -115.82
CA SER A 388 -4.12 -127.27 -117.17
C SER A 388 -3.05 -127.30 -118.29
N VAL A 389 -1.79 -126.96 -118.02
CA VAL A 389 -0.82 -126.60 -119.09
C VAL A 389 0.41 -127.51 -119.17
N ILE A 390 0.89 -128.10 -118.08
CA ILE A 390 2.14 -128.91 -118.09
C ILE A 390 1.86 -130.39 -117.77
N GLY A 391 1.14 -131.03 -118.69
CA GLY A 391 0.97 -132.49 -118.76
C GLY A 391 2.12 -133.20 -119.49
N GLY A 392 3.35 -133.05 -119.00
CA GLY A 392 4.50 -133.89 -119.40
C GLY A 392 5.55 -133.26 -120.31
N ILE A 393 6.81 -133.28 -119.83
CA ILE A 393 8.06 -133.57 -120.56
C ILE A 393 9.13 -133.93 -119.50
N SER A 394 10.15 -134.71 -119.89
CA SER A 394 11.05 -135.39 -118.94
C SER A 394 12.10 -134.49 -118.26
N LEU A 395 12.46 -134.87 -117.03
CA LEU A 395 13.70 -134.48 -116.34
C LEU A 395 14.96 -134.95 -117.10
N PRO A 396 16.06 -134.19 -117.03
CA PRO A 396 17.44 -134.68 -117.06
C PRO A 396 18.02 -134.84 -115.62
N PRO A 397 19.05 -135.67 -115.40
CA PRO A 397 19.54 -135.99 -114.05
C PRO A 397 20.72 -135.11 -113.57
N GLY A 398 20.60 -134.51 -112.38
CA GLY A 398 21.70 -133.83 -111.69
C GLY A 398 21.32 -133.33 -110.29
N ALA A 399 22.14 -133.66 -109.27
CA ALA A 399 22.04 -133.09 -107.91
C ALA A 399 22.60 -131.65 -107.87
N LYS A 400 22.27 -130.72 -106.95
CA LYS A 400 21.56 -130.72 -105.64
C LYS A 400 20.90 -129.30 -105.48
N SER A 401 20.36 -128.75 -104.37
CA SER A 401 20.26 -129.06 -102.93
C SER A 401 19.10 -128.28 -102.25
N VAL A 402 18.97 -128.37 -100.92
CA VAL A 402 17.97 -127.79 -100.00
C VAL A 402 18.71 -127.42 -98.69
N PRO A 403 18.31 -126.47 -97.80
CA PRO A 403 17.37 -125.33 -97.86
C PRO A 403 18.04 -123.96 -97.54
N GLU A 404 17.28 -122.84 -97.49
CA GLU A 404 17.23 -121.84 -96.37
C GLU A 404 16.28 -120.64 -96.69
N PHE A 405 16.17 -119.67 -95.75
CA PHE A 405 15.34 -118.45 -95.79
C PHE A 405 13.81 -118.60 -95.72
N LEU A 406 13.36 -119.20 -94.61
CA LEU A 406 12.42 -118.48 -93.73
C LEU A 406 13.23 -117.49 -92.85
N ASP A 407 12.58 -116.42 -92.39
CA ASP A 407 13.07 -115.34 -91.49
C ASP A 407 13.52 -114.00 -92.10
N VAL A 408 12.54 -113.23 -92.64
CA VAL A 408 12.55 -111.75 -92.61
C VAL A 408 11.12 -111.23 -92.34
N TYR A 409 10.58 -111.50 -91.16
CA TYR A 409 9.28 -110.91 -90.73
C TYR A 409 9.14 -110.68 -89.20
N ALA A 410 10.26 -110.57 -88.48
CA ALA A 410 10.25 -110.34 -87.02
C ALA A 410 11.54 -109.70 -86.49
N ASP A 411 11.76 -108.40 -86.69
CA ASP A 411 12.69 -107.63 -85.84
C ASP A 411 12.38 -106.12 -85.83
N GLY A 412 11.65 -105.65 -84.81
CA GLY A 412 11.19 -104.25 -84.67
C GLY A 412 12.25 -103.29 -84.13
N LYS A 413 13.48 -103.34 -84.66
CA LYS A 413 14.69 -102.82 -84.00
C LYS A 413 14.83 -101.30 -83.90
N GLU A 414 14.05 -100.51 -84.63
CA GLU A 414 14.16 -99.03 -84.57
C GLU A 414 13.50 -98.41 -83.33
N TRP A 415 12.57 -99.11 -82.67
CA TRP A 415 11.87 -98.57 -81.48
C TRP A 415 12.54 -98.86 -80.13
N GLN A 416 13.53 -99.76 -80.08
CA GLN A 416 14.17 -100.14 -78.83
C GLN A 416 15.20 -99.10 -78.38
N SER A 417 16.03 -98.60 -79.31
CA SER A 417 16.99 -97.51 -79.08
C SER A 417 16.32 -96.23 -78.54
N VAL A 418 15.13 -95.88 -79.05
CA VAL A 418 14.36 -94.72 -78.57
C VAL A 418 13.91 -94.92 -77.12
N ARG A 419 13.43 -96.12 -76.75
CA ARG A 419 13.01 -96.41 -75.36
C ARG A 419 14.18 -96.44 -74.39
N GLU A 420 15.33 -96.97 -74.80
CA GLU A 420 16.54 -96.98 -73.96
C GLU A 420 17.06 -95.56 -73.73
N THR A 421 17.08 -94.72 -74.77
CA THR A 421 17.50 -93.30 -74.66
C THR A 421 16.58 -92.48 -73.74
N VAL A 422 15.27 -92.75 -73.75
CA VAL A 422 14.31 -92.10 -72.84
C VAL A 422 14.44 -92.63 -71.41
N ALA A 423 14.61 -93.94 -71.22
CA ALA A 423 14.76 -94.55 -69.90
C ALA A 423 16.10 -94.18 -69.20
N GLU A 424 17.13 -93.80 -69.96
CA GLU A 424 18.35 -93.20 -69.40
C GLU A 424 18.16 -91.72 -69.02
N ALA A 425 17.28 -90.98 -69.70
CA ALA A 425 16.99 -89.59 -69.37
C ALA A 425 16.22 -89.46 -68.04
N GLU A 426 15.23 -90.33 -67.80
CA GLU A 426 14.45 -90.33 -66.55
C GLU A 426 15.27 -90.73 -65.31
N LYS A 427 16.39 -91.44 -65.48
CA LYS A 427 17.28 -91.85 -64.38
C LYS A 427 18.15 -90.73 -63.80
N PHE A 428 18.20 -89.55 -64.43
CA PHE A 428 19.14 -88.48 -64.07
C PHE A 428 18.52 -87.27 -63.34
N SER A 429 17.21 -87.28 -63.04
CA SER A 429 16.53 -86.10 -62.44
C SER A 429 16.60 -86.02 -60.91
N ALA A 430 17.58 -86.65 -60.26
CA ALA A 430 17.59 -86.90 -58.81
C ALA A 430 18.76 -86.29 -58.02
N ASP A 431 19.79 -85.75 -58.70
CA ASP A 431 20.95 -85.10 -58.04
C ASP A 431 21.35 -83.81 -58.77
N GLU A 432 21.92 -82.86 -58.02
CA GLU A 432 22.28 -81.53 -58.53
C GLU A 432 23.58 -81.50 -59.35
N GLN A 433 23.65 -80.51 -60.27
CA GLN A 433 24.86 -80.04 -60.96
C GLN A 433 25.56 -81.00 -61.95
N SER A 434 25.10 -81.00 -63.20
CA SER A 434 25.95 -81.32 -64.36
C SER A 434 25.56 -80.53 -65.61
N ASP A 435 26.52 -79.85 -66.23
CA ASP A 435 26.36 -79.10 -67.49
C ASP A 435 25.92 -79.98 -68.68
N GLU A 436 26.08 -81.29 -68.58
CA GLU A 436 25.74 -82.23 -69.65
C GLU A 436 24.22 -82.43 -69.82
N ALA A 437 23.46 -82.35 -68.72
CA ALA A 437 22.00 -82.27 -68.78
C ALA A 437 21.55 -80.99 -69.50
N ALA A 438 22.22 -79.86 -69.23
CA ALA A 438 21.98 -78.58 -69.88
C ALA A 438 22.45 -78.54 -71.36
N ARG A 439 23.18 -79.55 -71.85
CA ARG A 439 23.40 -79.76 -73.30
C ARG A 439 22.26 -80.57 -73.91
N LYS A 440 21.93 -81.74 -73.36
CA LYS A 440 20.87 -82.61 -73.92
C LYS A 440 19.50 -81.92 -73.96
N TRP A 441 19.17 -81.06 -72.99
CA TRP A 441 17.97 -80.20 -73.05
C TRP A 441 18.03 -79.13 -74.16
N ARG A 442 19.22 -78.63 -74.52
CA ARG A 442 19.40 -77.71 -75.66
C ARG A 442 19.23 -78.42 -77.00
N ASP A 443 19.72 -79.65 -77.12
CA ASP A 443 19.56 -80.45 -78.34
C ASP A 443 18.10 -80.90 -78.54
N ALA A 444 17.40 -81.25 -77.44
CA ALA A 444 15.95 -81.49 -77.45
C ALA A 444 15.15 -80.22 -77.82
N ALA A 445 15.55 -79.05 -77.29
CA ALA A 445 14.95 -77.76 -77.66
C ALA A 445 15.21 -77.39 -79.14
N LEU A 446 16.35 -77.78 -79.71
CA LEU A 446 16.63 -77.61 -81.15
C LEU A 446 15.65 -78.40 -82.02
N LEU A 447 15.31 -79.64 -81.63
CA LEU A 447 14.33 -80.47 -82.34
C LEU A 447 12.89 -79.97 -82.19
N LEU A 448 12.53 -79.39 -81.04
CA LEU A 448 11.24 -78.73 -80.85
C LEU A 448 11.14 -77.34 -81.52
N GLY A 449 12.27 -76.73 -81.88
CA GLY A 449 12.34 -75.41 -82.51
C GLY A 449 11.76 -75.30 -83.93
N ILE A 450 11.47 -76.42 -84.60
CA ILE A 450 11.00 -76.46 -85.99
C ILE A 450 9.48 -76.21 -86.14
N LEU A 451 8.71 -76.15 -85.04
CA LEU A 451 7.24 -76.05 -85.08
C LEU A 451 6.64 -74.81 -84.40
N ALA A 452 7.44 -73.75 -84.20
CA ALA A 452 6.99 -72.49 -83.60
C ALA A 452 7.55 -71.21 -84.27
N GLU A 453 7.80 -71.23 -85.59
CA GLU A 453 8.30 -70.07 -86.35
C GLU A 453 7.23 -68.97 -86.60
N LYS A 454 6.55 -68.49 -85.54
CA LYS A 454 5.60 -67.36 -85.60
C LYS A 454 5.62 -66.44 -84.36
N LEU A 455 6.68 -65.62 -84.32
CA LEU A 455 6.88 -64.38 -83.55
C LEU A 455 6.90 -64.42 -82.00
N PRO A 456 7.69 -63.55 -81.31
CA PRO A 456 7.88 -63.63 -79.86
C PRO A 456 7.65 -62.31 -79.07
N VAL A 457 7.70 -62.40 -77.73
CA VAL A 457 8.24 -61.39 -76.77
C VAL A 457 7.63 -59.97 -76.79
N ILE A 458 6.76 -59.59 -75.85
CA ILE A 458 7.02 -59.17 -74.45
C ILE A 458 7.86 -57.87 -74.33
N MET A 459 7.24 -56.77 -73.83
CA MET A 459 7.75 -55.89 -72.75
C MET A 459 6.86 -54.63 -72.59
N GLU A 460 5.99 -54.58 -71.56
CA GLU A 460 5.35 -53.31 -71.14
C GLU A 460 5.02 -53.27 -69.63
N ILE A 461 6.05 -53.43 -68.77
CA ILE A 461 6.04 -52.89 -67.41
C ILE A 461 7.44 -52.32 -67.11
N SER A 462 7.53 -50.99 -66.91
CA SER A 462 8.60 -50.22 -66.21
C SER A 462 9.02 -48.94 -66.95
N SER A 463 8.16 -47.91 -66.94
CA SER A 463 8.53 -46.55 -67.37
C SER A 463 7.71 -45.42 -66.69
N GLU A 464 6.44 -45.63 -66.38
CA GLU A 464 5.58 -44.62 -65.74
C GLU A 464 5.66 -44.58 -64.21
N LEU A 465 6.77 -44.05 -63.67
CA LEU A 465 6.78 -43.26 -62.41
C LEU A 465 8.10 -42.51 -62.17
N LYS A 466 8.67 -41.92 -63.23
CA LYS A 466 9.84 -41.02 -63.09
C LYS A 466 9.43 -39.56 -62.92
N GLY A 467 9.70 -39.02 -61.74
CA GLY A 467 10.12 -37.62 -61.61
C GLY A 467 9.02 -36.56 -61.51
N ALA A 468 8.04 -36.74 -60.63
CA ALA A 468 7.35 -35.59 -60.02
C ALA A 468 8.32 -34.84 -59.07
N GLU A 469 9.29 -34.11 -59.63
CA GLU A 469 10.13 -33.20 -58.85
C GLU A 469 9.28 -32.11 -58.22
N LEU A 470 9.23 -32.07 -56.89
CA LEU A 470 8.77 -30.89 -56.13
C LEU A 470 9.75 -29.73 -56.36
N LYS A 471 9.57 -29.03 -57.48
CA LYS A 471 10.31 -27.82 -57.83
C LYS A 471 10.04 -26.74 -56.78
N MET A 472 11.12 -26.19 -56.23
CA MET A 472 11.05 -25.27 -55.09
C MET A 472 10.29 -23.99 -55.47
N ALA A 473 9.20 -23.70 -54.75
CA ALA A 473 8.59 -22.37 -54.79
C ALA A 473 9.55 -21.35 -54.16
N GLU A 474 9.80 -20.23 -54.83
CA GLU A 474 10.55 -19.13 -54.21
C GLU A 474 9.60 -18.27 -53.37
N ILE A 475 9.78 -18.33 -52.04
CA ILE A 475 9.07 -17.49 -51.09
C ILE A 475 9.94 -16.26 -50.78
N LYS A 476 9.36 -15.07 -50.97
CA LYS A 476 9.96 -13.78 -50.60
C LYS A 476 9.12 -13.14 -49.50
N ILE A 477 9.77 -12.85 -48.36
CA ILE A 477 9.14 -12.14 -47.23
C ILE A 477 9.79 -10.76 -47.17
N ASN A 478 8.98 -9.70 -47.30
CA ASN A 478 9.45 -8.31 -47.40
C ASN A 478 10.59 -8.14 -48.44
N GLY A 479 10.47 -8.81 -49.60
CA GLY A 479 11.44 -8.79 -50.69
C GLY A 479 12.68 -9.69 -50.51
N LYS A 480 12.93 -10.23 -49.31
CA LYS A 480 14.09 -11.11 -49.06
C LYS A 480 13.75 -12.57 -49.38
N LEU A 481 14.57 -13.18 -50.24
CA LEU A 481 14.38 -14.54 -50.76
C LEU A 481 14.79 -15.60 -49.73
N MET A 482 13.86 -16.51 -49.42
CA MET A 482 14.04 -17.62 -48.48
C MET A 482 13.96 -18.95 -49.25
N LYS A 483 15.10 -19.61 -49.49
CA LYS A 483 15.16 -20.91 -50.18
C LYS A 483 15.14 -22.06 -49.19
N GLN A 484 14.09 -22.87 -49.21
CA GLN A 484 14.00 -24.10 -48.42
C GLN A 484 13.04 -25.10 -49.08
N LYS A 485 13.28 -26.41 -48.93
CA LYS A 485 12.30 -27.44 -49.31
C LYS A 485 11.22 -27.55 -48.22
N THR A 486 10.00 -27.84 -48.63
CA THR A 486 8.81 -27.95 -47.77
C THR A 486 8.75 -29.25 -46.96
N PRO A 487 7.99 -29.29 -45.85
CA PRO A 487 7.27 -28.17 -45.22
C PRO A 487 8.18 -27.34 -44.29
N ALA A 488 8.02 -26.01 -44.32
CA ALA A 488 8.75 -25.08 -43.46
C ALA A 488 7.78 -24.26 -42.60
N ILE A 489 8.11 -24.10 -41.31
CA ILE A 489 7.31 -23.32 -40.36
C ILE A 489 7.92 -21.93 -40.20
N PHE A 490 7.11 -20.89 -40.40
CA PHE A 490 7.51 -19.50 -40.18
C PHE A 490 6.77 -18.90 -38.99
N THR A 491 7.51 -18.28 -38.07
CA THR A 491 6.95 -17.47 -36.97
C THR A 491 7.10 -16.00 -37.27
N PHE A 492 6.00 -15.26 -37.22
CA PHE A 492 5.94 -13.81 -37.42
C PHE A 492 5.72 -13.08 -36.09
N GLU A 493 6.19 -11.84 -35.98
CA GLU A 493 6.00 -11.02 -34.78
C GLU A 493 4.67 -10.25 -34.83
N ALA A 494 4.00 -10.14 -33.68
CA ALA A 494 2.68 -9.51 -33.60
C ALA A 494 2.77 -7.98 -33.77
N GLY A 495 1.93 -7.41 -34.63
CA GLY A 495 1.85 -5.97 -34.91
C GLY A 495 2.65 -5.49 -36.13
N THR A 496 3.55 -6.32 -36.67
CA THR A 496 4.33 -6.00 -37.88
C THR A 496 3.56 -6.39 -39.15
N LYS A 497 3.46 -5.47 -40.12
CA LYS A 497 2.96 -5.82 -41.47
C LYS A 497 4.04 -6.54 -42.27
N TYR A 498 3.70 -7.69 -42.83
CA TYR A 498 4.57 -8.46 -43.72
C TYR A 498 3.93 -8.59 -45.10
N LYS A 499 4.71 -8.40 -46.16
CA LYS A 499 4.31 -8.77 -47.52
C LYS A 499 4.95 -10.10 -47.87
N ILE A 500 4.11 -11.10 -48.16
CA ILE A 500 4.54 -12.43 -48.57
C ILE A 500 4.25 -12.56 -50.07
N GLU A 501 5.29 -12.76 -50.86
CA GLU A 501 5.17 -13.03 -52.30
C GLU A 501 5.67 -14.45 -52.57
N VAL A 502 4.78 -15.30 -53.08
CA VAL A 502 5.08 -16.69 -53.47
C VAL A 502 5.06 -16.76 -55.00
N GLN A 503 6.16 -17.20 -55.59
CA GLN A 503 6.28 -17.31 -57.05
C GLN A 503 6.55 -18.76 -57.47
N TYR A 504 5.58 -19.33 -58.18
CA TYR A 504 5.67 -20.68 -58.75
C TYR A 504 6.34 -20.62 -60.14
N ALA A 505 7.22 -21.58 -60.42
CA ALA A 505 8.06 -21.59 -61.62
C ALA A 505 7.51 -22.55 -62.70
N GLY A 506 6.44 -22.13 -63.39
CA GLY A 506 5.91 -22.84 -64.55
C GLY A 506 4.49 -22.38 -64.94
N GLY A 507 4.26 -22.16 -66.23
CA GLY A 507 2.99 -21.67 -66.78
C GLY A 507 2.89 -20.14 -66.81
N ASP A 508 2.33 -19.60 -67.89
CA ASP A 508 2.20 -18.16 -68.07
C ASP A 508 1.08 -17.54 -67.22
N GLY A 509 1.38 -16.40 -66.60
CA GLY A 509 0.39 -15.33 -66.52
C GLY A 509 -0.59 -15.27 -65.34
N VAL A 510 -0.32 -15.85 -64.16
CA VAL A 510 -1.06 -15.47 -62.94
C VAL A 510 -0.12 -15.10 -61.79
N LYS A 511 -0.25 -13.86 -61.29
CA LYS A 511 0.53 -13.33 -60.17
C LYS A 511 -0.40 -12.98 -59.00
N TYR A 512 -0.73 -13.97 -58.18
CA TYR A 512 -1.52 -13.74 -56.97
C TYR A 512 -0.74 -12.92 -55.94
N ILE A 513 -1.24 -11.71 -55.66
CA ILE A 513 -0.77 -10.84 -54.57
C ILE A 513 -1.92 -10.70 -53.58
N SER A 514 -1.88 -11.44 -52.47
CA SER A 514 -2.81 -11.26 -51.36
C SER A 514 -2.28 -10.19 -50.40
N GLU A 515 -2.67 -8.94 -50.60
CA GLU A 515 -2.49 -7.90 -49.58
C GLU A 515 -3.60 -8.06 -48.52
N SER A 516 -3.32 -8.84 -47.47
CA SER A 516 -4.23 -9.01 -46.35
C SER A 516 -4.34 -7.72 -45.54
N GLU A 517 -5.56 -7.23 -45.34
CA GLU A 517 -5.82 -6.00 -44.58
C GLU A 517 -5.44 -6.10 -43.10
N THR A 518 -5.43 -4.93 -42.44
CA THR A 518 -4.83 -4.72 -41.12
C THR A 518 -5.49 -5.54 -40.01
N PHE A 519 -4.86 -6.64 -39.61
CA PHE A 519 -5.32 -7.46 -38.47
C PHE A 519 -5.05 -6.75 -37.14
N ILE A 520 -6.12 -6.34 -36.44
CA ILE A 520 -6.07 -5.78 -35.09
C ILE A 520 -6.24 -6.94 -34.08
N PRO A 521 -5.31 -7.15 -33.13
CA PRO A 521 -5.39 -8.28 -32.21
C PRO A 521 -6.24 -7.98 -30.96
N GLU A 522 -7.31 -8.74 -30.75
CA GLU A 522 -7.86 -8.90 -29.40
C GLU A 522 -6.84 -9.61 -28.50
N SER A 523 -6.69 -9.13 -27.27
CA SER A 523 -5.54 -9.44 -26.44
C SER A 523 -5.60 -10.87 -25.86
N ASN A 524 -4.63 -11.71 -26.21
CA ASN A 524 -4.30 -12.88 -25.40
C ASN A 524 -2.78 -13.04 -25.23
N LYS A 525 -2.34 -13.40 -24.02
CA LYS A 525 -1.12 -12.82 -23.43
C LYS A 525 0.20 -13.54 -23.74
N HIS A 526 0.21 -14.50 -24.66
CA HIS A 526 1.39 -15.30 -25.05
C HIS A 526 1.57 -15.28 -26.58
N GLY A 527 2.39 -14.34 -27.06
CA GLY A 527 2.48 -13.96 -28.48
C GLY A 527 3.45 -14.77 -29.33
N LYS A 528 3.08 -16.01 -29.68
CA LYS A 528 3.52 -16.68 -30.92
C LYS A 528 2.37 -17.50 -31.49
N ARG A 529 2.16 -17.44 -32.81
CA ARG A 529 1.29 -18.37 -33.55
C ARG A 529 2.08 -18.99 -34.70
N ILE A 530 1.75 -20.25 -34.99
CA ILE A 530 2.28 -21.02 -36.12
C ILE A 530 1.19 -21.07 -37.19
N PHE A 531 1.56 -20.87 -38.45
CA PHE A 531 0.68 -21.07 -39.61
C PHE A 531 1.18 -22.28 -40.42
N LEU A 532 0.28 -23.19 -40.75
CA LEU A 532 0.50 -24.27 -41.70
C LEU A 532 -0.22 -23.92 -43.00
N LEU A 533 0.55 -23.60 -44.04
CA LEU A 533 0.03 -23.20 -45.34
C LEU A 533 -0.32 -24.45 -46.18
N ASN A 534 -1.38 -25.16 -45.79
CA ASN A 534 -1.73 -26.47 -46.41
C ASN A 534 -3.23 -26.68 -46.69
N GLN A 535 -4.05 -25.61 -46.64
CA GLN A 535 -5.43 -25.61 -47.14
C GLN A 535 -5.75 -24.27 -47.81
N MET A 536 -5.51 -24.22 -49.12
CA MET A 536 -6.26 -23.41 -50.10
C MET A 536 -6.49 -24.33 -51.30
N HIS A 537 -7.64 -24.17 -51.97
CA HIS A 537 -8.09 -25.05 -53.04
C HIS A 537 -8.14 -24.32 -54.38
#